data_AF-A0A3R6QU04-F1
#
_entry.id   AF-A0A3R6QU04-F1
#
_cell.length_a   1.000
_cell.length_b   1.000
_cell.length_c   1.000
_cell.angle_alpha   90.00
_cell.angle_beta   90.00
_cell.angle_gamma   90.00
#
_symmetry.space_group_name_H-M   'P 1'
#
loop_
_entity.id
_entity.type
_entity.pdbx_description
1 polymer ?
#
loop_
_entity_poly.entity_id
_entity_poly.type
_entity_poly.pdbx_seq_one_letter_code
_entity_poly.pdbx_strand_id
1 'polypeptide(L)'
;MNRLLDLDEVDIRDGYPILLEEAYTGTLELNDYVNLLYNSCWARKYNIQLPDIKWEKICDGIHKQIEKMIHTGEEQPRHRMIIGDDNKDLFLPEEWNAYKIINEFLSSNTLMFEKNKALYVSLMKKKPLNALAQTQNKRFDMFDVEMAEATADGFEKVTNAEKSSFVDYFKRMWQVNICTQDYKIKLPEEGFQTLKRRVLQILDKCRVESLPISEAHANSFLEVIDNLIVEQKQKLQEIQNKEEEDRIKAEEKALAEKQEAEQAKKSEIDDVIEKMLSDGVSADDILAKLK
;
A
#
# COMPACT_ATOMS: atom_id res chain seq x y z
N MET A 1 -23.08 -13.34 5.29
CA MET A 1 -23.08 -14.78 5.59
C MET A 1 -23.51 -15.06 7.05
N ASN A 2 -24.19 -16.19 7.33
CA ASN A 2 -24.52 -16.63 8.70
C ASN A 2 -23.30 -17.27 9.39
N ARG A 3 -23.28 -17.25 10.73
CA ARG A 3 -22.26 -17.93 11.54
C ARG A 3 -22.41 -19.44 11.40
N LEU A 4 -21.30 -20.17 11.32
CA LEU A 4 -21.33 -21.64 11.19
C LEU A 4 -22.21 -22.33 12.25
N LEU A 5 -22.21 -21.81 13.48
CA LEU A 5 -22.97 -22.37 14.60
C LEU A 5 -24.48 -22.12 14.52
N ASP A 6 -24.93 -21.26 13.61
CA ASP A 6 -26.34 -20.94 13.38
C ASP A 6 -26.91 -21.71 12.17
N LEU A 7 -26.13 -22.62 11.56
CA LEU A 7 -26.51 -23.38 10.38
C LEU A 7 -26.90 -24.82 10.73
N ASP A 8 -27.91 -25.34 10.02
CA ASP A 8 -28.24 -26.77 10.10
C ASP A 8 -27.17 -27.60 9.38
N GLU A 9 -26.95 -28.83 9.85
CA GLU A 9 -25.94 -29.75 9.30
C GLU A 9 -26.17 -30.05 7.81
N VAL A 10 -27.42 -29.97 7.34
CA VAL A 10 -27.82 -30.13 5.94
C VAL A 10 -27.34 -28.95 5.09
N ASP A 11 -27.43 -27.72 5.62
CA ASP A 11 -26.97 -26.52 4.93
C ASP A 11 -25.44 -26.49 4.81
N ILE A 12 -24.74 -27.03 5.81
CA ILE A 12 -23.28 -27.21 5.76
C ILE A 12 -22.91 -28.25 4.70
N ARG A 13 -23.60 -29.39 4.65
CA ARG A 13 -23.29 -30.46 3.69
C ARG A 13 -23.53 -30.03 2.24
N ASP A 14 -24.66 -29.39 1.97
CA ASP A 14 -25.12 -29.14 0.60
C ASP A 14 -24.75 -27.72 0.11
N GLY A 15 -24.67 -26.74 1.01
CA GLY A 15 -24.38 -25.35 0.68
C GLY A 15 -22.90 -24.97 0.71
N TYR A 16 -22.08 -25.63 1.55
CA TYR A 16 -20.66 -25.26 1.69
C TYR A 16 -19.83 -25.49 0.41
N PRO A 17 -20.03 -26.57 -0.38
CA PRO A 17 -19.33 -26.72 -1.65
C PRO A 17 -19.65 -25.62 -2.66
N ILE A 18 -20.91 -25.15 -2.70
CA ILE A 18 -21.36 -24.05 -3.57
C ILE A 18 -20.67 -22.75 -3.14
N LEU A 19 -20.61 -22.50 -1.83
CA LEU A 19 -19.91 -21.34 -1.28
C LEU A 19 -18.42 -21.34 -1.64
N LEU A 20 -17.75 -22.50 -1.62
CA LEU A 20 -16.36 -22.62 -2.02
C LEU A 20 -16.17 -22.34 -3.51
N GLU A 21 -17.10 -22.76 -4.38
CA GLU A 21 -17.05 -22.44 -5.80
C GLU A 21 -17.20 -20.94 -6.06
N GLU A 22 -18.11 -20.28 -5.36
CA GLU A 22 -18.27 -18.81 -5.38
C GLU A 22 -16.99 -18.10 -4.88
N ALA A 23 -16.40 -18.62 -3.80
CA ALA A 23 -15.14 -18.12 -3.26
C ALA A 23 -13.98 -18.28 -4.25
N TYR A 24 -13.90 -19.38 -5.01
CA TYR A 24 -12.84 -19.59 -5.99
C TYR A 24 -13.01 -18.76 -7.27
N THR A 25 -14.25 -18.44 -7.62
CA THR A 25 -14.57 -17.64 -8.80
C THR A 25 -14.46 -16.14 -8.54
N GLY A 26 -14.39 -15.71 -7.27
CA GLY A 26 -14.26 -14.31 -6.92
C GLY A 26 -15.60 -13.57 -6.87
N THR A 27 -16.70 -14.28 -6.66
CA THR A 27 -18.05 -13.67 -6.65
C THR A 27 -18.49 -13.19 -5.28
N LEU A 28 -17.86 -13.68 -4.21
CA LEU A 28 -18.18 -13.31 -2.83
C LEU A 28 -17.71 -11.89 -2.48
N GLU A 29 -18.42 -11.26 -1.54
CA GLU A 29 -17.97 -9.99 -0.94
C GLU A 29 -16.77 -10.20 0.00
N LEU A 30 -15.93 -9.18 0.17
CA LEU A 30 -14.75 -9.25 1.03
C LEU A 30 -15.09 -9.63 2.48
N ASN A 31 -16.21 -9.14 3.02
CA ASN A 31 -16.67 -9.53 4.36
C ASN A 31 -17.11 -11.00 4.42
N ASP A 32 -17.64 -11.54 3.32
CA ASP A 32 -18.05 -12.95 3.24
C ASP A 32 -16.84 -13.89 3.18
N TYR A 33 -15.73 -13.46 2.58
CA TYR A 33 -14.45 -14.15 2.75
C TYR A 33 -13.99 -14.15 4.21
N VAL A 34 -14.05 -13.01 4.92
CA VAL A 34 -13.68 -12.98 6.35
C VAL A 34 -14.56 -13.92 7.18
N ASN A 35 -15.85 -14.04 6.87
CA ASN A 35 -16.74 -15.03 7.50
C ASN A 35 -16.32 -16.48 7.20
N LEU A 36 -15.88 -16.78 5.97
CA LEU A 36 -15.37 -18.11 5.60
C LEU A 36 -14.16 -18.49 6.47
N LEU A 37 -13.26 -17.55 6.76
CA LEU A 37 -12.12 -17.76 7.65
C LEU A 37 -12.57 -18.05 9.09
N TYR A 38 -13.51 -17.27 9.63
CA TYR A 38 -14.08 -17.52 10.97
C TYR A 38 -14.75 -18.89 11.06
N ASN A 39 -15.54 -19.25 10.05
CA ASN A 39 -16.22 -20.53 9.99
C ASN A 39 -15.21 -21.69 9.92
N SER A 40 -14.12 -21.54 9.18
CA SER A 40 -13.05 -22.55 9.11
C SER A 40 -12.34 -22.74 10.46
N CYS A 41 -12.07 -21.65 11.18
CA CYS A 41 -11.55 -21.71 12.54
C CYS A 41 -12.51 -22.40 13.52
N TRP A 42 -13.81 -22.06 13.48
CA TRP A 42 -14.80 -22.67 14.34
C TRP A 42 -15.02 -24.16 14.03
N ALA A 43 -15.01 -24.55 12.77
CA ALA A 43 -15.11 -25.95 12.41
C ALA A 43 -13.99 -26.78 13.03
N ARG A 44 -12.75 -26.29 13.04
CA ARG A 44 -11.65 -26.95 13.75
C ARG A 44 -11.88 -27.00 15.26
N LYS A 45 -12.32 -25.89 15.87
CA LYS A 45 -12.55 -25.81 17.32
C LYS A 45 -13.64 -26.78 17.80
N TYR A 46 -14.70 -26.96 17.02
CA TYR A 46 -15.84 -27.81 17.36
C TYR A 46 -15.81 -29.18 16.66
N ASN A 47 -14.71 -29.50 15.97
CA ASN A 47 -14.51 -30.76 15.25
C ASN A 47 -15.60 -31.07 14.20
N ILE A 48 -16.10 -30.03 13.53
CA ILE A 48 -17.07 -30.10 12.43
C ILE A 48 -16.31 -30.45 11.15
N GLN A 49 -16.80 -31.45 10.42
CA GLN A 49 -16.20 -31.87 9.15
C GLN A 49 -16.59 -30.89 8.03
N LEU A 50 -15.60 -30.16 7.51
CA LEU A 50 -15.76 -29.31 6.33
C LEU A 50 -15.07 -29.96 5.11
N PRO A 51 -15.54 -29.68 3.89
CA PRO A 51 -14.82 -30.02 2.66
C PRO A 51 -13.40 -29.45 2.65
N ASP A 52 -12.47 -30.11 1.96
CA ASP A 52 -11.08 -29.67 1.83
C ASP A 52 -10.99 -28.31 1.12
N ILE A 53 -10.46 -27.29 1.82
CA ILE A 53 -10.40 -25.92 1.35
C ILE A 53 -9.03 -25.65 0.72
N LYS A 54 -9.02 -25.39 -0.58
CA LYS A 54 -7.82 -24.95 -1.30
C LYS A 54 -7.60 -23.45 -1.10
N TRP A 55 -6.86 -23.09 -0.06
CA TRP A 55 -6.59 -21.69 0.30
C TRP A 55 -5.90 -20.87 -0.80
N GLU A 56 -5.06 -21.49 -1.63
CA GLU A 56 -4.48 -20.82 -2.81
C GLU A 56 -5.58 -20.29 -3.76
N LYS A 57 -6.62 -21.09 -4.01
CA LYS A 57 -7.76 -20.68 -4.84
C LYS A 57 -8.63 -19.61 -4.16
N ILE A 58 -8.69 -19.61 -2.83
CA ILE A 58 -9.36 -18.54 -2.07
C ILE A 58 -8.62 -17.23 -2.27
N CYS A 59 -7.29 -17.23 -2.15
CA CYS A 59 -6.47 -16.04 -2.41
C CYS A 59 -6.68 -15.53 -3.84
N ASP A 60 -6.70 -16.41 -4.84
CA ASP A 60 -7.01 -16.04 -6.24
C ASP A 60 -8.40 -15.42 -6.39
N GLY A 61 -9.40 -15.98 -5.69
CA GLY A 61 -10.76 -15.45 -5.67
C GLY A 61 -10.86 -14.06 -5.02
N ILE A 62 -10.15 -13.84 -3.92
CA ILE A 62 -10.04 -12.54 -3.26
C ILE A 62 -9.42 -11.52 -4.21
N HIS A 63 -8.33 -11.87 -4.90
CA HIS A 63 -7.71 -10.98 -5.89
C HIS A 63 -8.68 -10.62 -7.02
N LYS A 64 -9.40 -11.60 -7.59
CA LYS A 64 -10.42 -11.33 -8.62
C LYS A 64 -11.52 -10.39 -8.14
N GLN A 65 -11.99 -10.57 -6.91
CA GLN A 65 -13.00 -9.68 -6.34
C GLN A 65 -12.45 -8.27 -6.14
N ILE A 66 -11.22 -8.12 -5.66
CA ILE A 66 -10.53 -6.83 -5.53
C ILE A 66 -10.40 -6.14 -6.90
N GLU A 67 -9.93 -6.87 -7.92
CA GLU A 67 -9.83 -6.37 -9.29
C GLU A 67 -11.20 -5.93 -9.82
N LYS A 68 -12.25 -6.72 -9.59
CA LYS A 68 -13.61 -6.37 -9.97
C LYS A 68 -14.06 -5.07 -9.30
N MET A 69 -13.86 -4.91 -8.00
CA MET A 69 -14.21 -3.67 -7.27
C MET A 69 -13.47 -2.45 -7.83
N ILE A 70 -12.20 -2.62 -8.22
CA ILE A 70 -11.41 -1.57 -8.89
C ILE A 70 -12.04 -1.20 -10.24
N HIS A 71 -12.38 -2.20 -11.06
CA HIS A 71 -12.97 -1.99 -12.38
C HIS A 71 -14.38 -1.39 -12.33
N THR A 72 -15.22 -1.80 -11.36
CA THR A 72 -16.58 -1.29 -11.20
C THR A 72 -16.63 0.08 -10.54
N GLY A 73 -15.54 0.50 -9.88
CA GLY A 73 -15.45 1.79 -9.20
C GLY A 73 -16.33 1.86 -7.94
N GLU A 74 -16.54 0.72 -7.29
CA GLU A 74 -17.34 0.58 -6.07
C GLU A 74 -16.78 1.43 -4.91
N GLU A 75 -17.66 1.86 -4.01
CA GLU A 75 -17.22 2.49 -2.77
C GLU A 75 -16.66 1.44 -1.82
N GLN A 76 -15.64 1.82 -1.04
CA GLN A 76 -15.16 0.93 0.02
C GLN A 76 -16.30 0.59 0.99
N PRO A 77 -16.41 -0.68 1.42
CA PRO A 77 -17.40 -1.09 2.41
C PRO A 77 -17.26 -0.26 3.69
N ARG A 78 -18.38 0.36 4.12
CA ARG A 78 -18.42 1.13 5.38
C ARG A 78 -18.27 0.23 6.61
N HIS A 79 -18.72 -1.01 6.52
CA HIS A 79 -18.58 -2.01 7.57
C HIS A 79 -17.51 -3.02 7.18
N ARG A 80 -16.50 -3.17 8.03
CA ARG A 80 -15.36 -4.07 7.83
C ARG A 80 -15.35 -5.08 8.97
N MET A 81 -15.30 -6.36 8.63
CA MET A 81 -15.02 -7.39 9.61
C MET A 81 -13.51 -7.43 9.84
N ILE A 82 -13.08 -7.14 11.07
CA ILE A 82 -11.67 -7.11 11.45
C ILE A 82 -11.42 -8.27 12.42
N ILE A 83 -10.46 -9.11 12.06
CA ILE A 83 -9.87 -10.09 12.97
C ILE A 83 -8.76 -9.37 13.75
N GLY A 84 -8.95 -9.21 15.05
CA GLY A 84 -7.94 -8.62 15.94
C GLY A 84 -6.70 -9.52 16.05
N ASP A 85 -5.52 -8.91 16.18
CA ASP A 85 -4.24 -9.62 16.25
C ASP A 85 -4.16 -10.63 17.39
N ASP A 86 -4.89 -10.40 18.50
CA ASP A 86 -5.01 -11.33 19.63
C ASP A 86 -5.61 -12.69 19.24
N ASN A 87 -6.33 -12.76 18.10
CA ASN A 87 -6.92 -14.00 17.60
C ASN A 87 -6.05 -14.71 16.55
N LYS A 88 -4.88 -14.16 16.20
CA LYS A 88 -4.01 -14.69 15.15
C LYS A 88 -3.65 -16.15 15.35
N ASP A 89 -3.40 -16.55 16.60
CA ASP A 89 -3.00 -17.92 16.96
C ASP A 89 -4.11 -18.97 16.74
N LEU A 90 -5.33 -18.53 16.45
CA LEU A 90 -6.47 -19.42 16.16
C LEU A 90 -6.55 -19.82 14.66
N PHE A 91 -5.80 -19.13 13.80
CA PHE A 91 -5.82 -19.31 12.34
C PHE A 91 -4.59 -20.05 11.85
N LEU A 92 -4.77 -20.82 10.78
CA LEU A 92 -3.64 -21.41 10.05
C LEU A 92 -2.88 -20.31 9.28
N PRO A 93 -1.58 -20.50 8.99
CA PRO A 93 -0.79 -19.53 8.24
C PRO A 93 -1.42 -19.15 6.89
N GLU A 94 -2.01 -20.12 6.20
CA GLU A 94 -2.65 -19.93 4.89
C GLU A 94 -3.92 -19.09 4.99
N GLU A 95 -4.72 -19.30 6.04
CA GLU A 95 -5.92 -18.52 6.36
C GLU A 95 -5.56 -17.08 6.72
N TRP A 96 -4.56 -16.93 7.57
CA TRP A 96 -4.08 -15.61 7.97
C TRP A 96 -3.54 -14.82 6.78
N ASN A 97 -2.88 -15.50 5.84
CA ASN A 97 -2.42 -14.88 4.60
C ASN A 97 -3.59 -14.37 3.74
N ALA A 98 -4.66 -15.16 3.60
CA ALA A 98 -5.87 -14.74 2.90
C ALA A 98 -6.53 -13.51 3.58
N TYR A 99 -6.61 -13.50 4.91
CA TYR A 99 -7.11 -12.34 5.66
C TYR A 99 -6.24 -11.10 5.44
N LYS A 100 -4.92 -11.27 5.45
CA LYS A 100 -3.97 -10.17 5.29
C LYS A 100 -4.17 -9.44 3.96
N ILE A 101 -4.39 -10.16 2.86
CA ILE A 101 -4.70 -9.57 1.55
C ILE A 101 -5.95 -8.67 1.63
N ILE A 102 -7.02 -9.17 2.26
CA ILE A 102 -8.28 -8.41 2.42
C ILE A 102 -8.06 -7.17 3.29
N ASN A 103 -7.40 -7.34 4.44
CA ASN A 103 -7.19 -6.27 5.40
C ASN A 103 -6.28 -5.18 4.85
N GLU A 104 -5.21 -5.54 4.12
CA GLU A 104 -4.33 -4.59 3.44
C GLU A 104 -5.09 -3.78 2.40
N PHE A 105 -5.89 -4.45 1.56
CA PHE A 105 -6.70 -3.76 0.56
C PHE A 105 -7.73 -2.81 1.18
N LEU A 106 -8.49 -3.27 2.18
CA LEU A 106 -9.49 -2.43 2.86
C LEU A 106 -8.84 -1.28 3.63
N SER A 107 -7.69 -1.50 4.25
CA SER A 107 -6.93 -0.45 4.97
C SER A 107 -6.30 0.55 4.02
N SER A 108 -6.03 0.15 2.77
CA SER A 108 -5.50 1.04 1.74
C SER A 108 -6.56 1.99 1.17
N ASN A 109 -6.10 3.10 0.59
CA ASN A 109 -6.95 4.04 -0.15
C ASN A 109 -7.06 3.68 -1.65
N THR A 110 -6.76 2.43 -2.04
CA THR A 110 -6.56 2.02 -3.45
C THR A 110 -7.77 2.32 -4.35
N LEU A 111 -9.00 1.95 -3.95
CA LEU A 111 -10.21 2.26 -4.74
C LEU A 111 -10.41 3.76 -4.97
N MET A 112 -10.06 4.59 -3.99
CA MET A 112 -10.18 6.04 -4.11
C MET A 112 -9.19 6.60 -5.12
N PHE A 113 -7.95 6.08 -5.13
CA PHE A 113 -6.94 6.46 -6.11
C PHE A 113 -7.32 6.04 -7.53
N GLU A 114 -7.72 4.79 -7.74
CA GLU A 114 -8.13 4.29 -9.06
C GLU A 114 -9.35 5.04 -9.59
N LYS A 115 -10.33 5.34 -8.74
CA LYS A 115 -11.48 6.18 -9.11
C LYS A 115 -11.06 7.59 -9.52
N ASN A 116 -10.14 8.21 -8.77
CA ASN A 116 -9.63 9.54 -9.10
C ASN A 116 -8.84 9.52 -10.41
N LYS A 117 -8.03 8.49 -10.65
CA LYS A 117 -7.29 8.28 -11.90
C LYS A 117 -8.26 8.12 -13.09
N ALA A 118 -9.25 7.24 -12.98
CA ALA A 118 -10.25 7.04 -14.03
C ALA A 118 -11.03 8.34 -14.33
N LEU A 119 -11.38 9.10 -13.28
CA LEU A 119 -12.00 10.41 -13.41
C LEU A 119 -11.05 11.39 -14.15
N TYR A 120 -9.79 11.46 -13.74
CA TYR A 120 -8.77 12.31 -14.37
C TYR A 120 -8.64 12.01 -15.86
N VAL A 121 -8.36 10.75 -16.22
CA VAL A 121 -8.15 10.33 -17.62
C VAL A 121 -9.41 10.57 -18.46
N SER A 122 -10.59 10.25 -17.93
CA SER A 122 -11.86 10.45 -18.66
C SER A 122 -12.17 11.93 -18.91
N LEU A 123 -11.87 12.81 -17.94
CA LEU A 123 -12.06 14.25 -18.09
C LEU A 123 -11.00 14.86 -19.01
N MET A 124 -9.74 14.41 -18.94
CA MET A 124 -8.67 14.87 -19.84
C MET A 124 -9.03 14.66 -21.31
N LYS A 125 -9.63 13.52 -21.63
CA LYS A 125 -10.07 13.23 -23.00
C LYS A 125 -11.18 14.17 -23.50
N LYS A 126 -12.00 14.74 -22.60
CA LYS A 126 -13.18 15.56 -22.93
C LYS A 126 -12.91 17.07 -22.85
N LYS A 127 -12.43 17.55 -21.71
CA LYS A 127 -12.18 18.97 -21.41
C LYS A 127 -10.92 19.10 -20.55
N PRO A 128 -9.71 19.13 -21.15
CA PRO A 128 -8.45 18.99 -20.41
C PRO A 128 -8.22 20.04 -19.32
N LEU A 129 -8.47 21.32 -19.60
CA LEU A 129 -8.29 22.38 -18.59
C LEU A 129 -9.26 22.20 -17.40
N ASN A 130 -10.52 21.86 -17.70
CA ASN A 130 -11.55 21.66 -16.70
C ASN A 130 -11.28 20.40 -15.86
N ALA A 131 -10.71 19.36 -16.49
CA ALA A 131 -10.26 18.16 -15.80
C ALA A 131 -9.27 18.51 -14.69
N LEU A 132 -8.23 19.30 -14.98
CA LEU A 132 -7.27 19.76 -13.98
C LEU A 132 -7.96 20.55 -12.86
N ALA A 133 -8.87 21.46 -13.20
CA ALA A 133 -9.61 22.25 -12.22
C ALA A 133 -10.51 21.38 -11.30
N GLN A 134 -11.14 20.33 -11.82
CA GLN A 134 -11.99 19.42 -11.05
C GLN A 134 -11.18 18.45 -10.19
N THR A 135 -10.00 18.04 -10.65
CA THR A 135 -9.18 17.04 -9.97
C THR A 135 -8.08 17.64 -9.10
N GLN A 136 -7.86 18.96 -9.10
CA GLN A 136 -6.75 19.59 -8.35
C GLN A 136 -6.73 19.27 -6.85
N ASN A 137 -7.89 19.04 -6.24
CA ASN A 137 -8.04 18.73 -4.81
C ASN A 137 -8.20 17.22 -4.55
N LYS A 138 -8.08 16.38 -5.59
CA LYS A 138 -8.13 14.93 -5.46
C LYS A 138 -6.74 14.40 -5.12
N ARG A 139 -6.72 13.32 -4.33
CA ARG A 139 -5.50 12.62 -3.94
C ARG A 139 -5.20 11.55 -4.98
N PHE A 140 -3.94 11.47 -5.37
CA PHE A 140 -3.39 10.47 -6.25
C PHE A 140 -2.19 9.84 -5.57
N ASP A 141 -2.07 8.53 -5.66
CA ASP A 141 -0.92 7.79 -5.14
C ASP A 141 0.22 7.72 -6.16
N MET A 142 -0.05 7.96 -7.45
CA MET A 142 0.99 8.04 -8.48
C MET A 142 0.55 8.86 -9.69
N PHE A 143 1.54 9.34 -10.45
CA PHE A 143 1.33 9.78 -11.84
C PHE A 143 1.89 8.71 -12.77
N ASP A 144 1.01 7.97 -13.44
CA ASP A 144 1.41 6.84 -14.27
C ASP A 144 1.43 7.16 -15.77
N VAL A 145 1.78 6.15 -16.56
CA VAL A 145 1.89 6.25 -18.03
C VAL A 145 0.55 6.61 -18.68
N GLU A 146 -0.57 6.06 -18.21
CA GLU A 146 -1.89 6.36 -18.79
C GLU A 146 -2.28 7.82 -18.55
N MET A 147 -2.07 8.32 -17.33
CA MET A 147 -2.28 9.71 -16.99
C MET A 147 -1.36 10.62 -17.81
N ALA A 148 -0.10 10.23 -18.00
CA ALA A 148 0.87 10.97 -18.80
C ALA A 148 0.43 11.12 -20.27
N GLU A 149 0.02 10.03 -20.90
CA GLU A 149 -0.50 10.06 -22.28
C GLU A 149 -1.76 10.92 -22.39
N ALA A 150 -2.71 10.75 -21.47
CA ALA A 150 -3.94 11.56 -21.45
C ALA A 150 -3.65 13.06 -21.24
N THR A 151 -2.64 13.39 -20.43
CA THR A 151 -2.20 14.77 -20.19
C THR A 151 -1.56 15.38 -21.43
N ALA A 152 -0.66 14.65 -22.10
CA ALA A 152 -0.01 15.12 -23.32
C ALA A 152 -1.02 15.39 -24.44
N ASP A 153 -1.92 14.44 -24.67
CA ASP A 153 -3.01 14.59 -25.65
C ASP A 153 -3.95 15.74 -25.28
N GLY A 154 -4.20 15.95 -23.98
CA GLY A 154 -4.98 17.06 -23.47
C GLY A 154 -4.29 18.41 -23.72
N PHE A 155 -2.99 18.50 -23.47
CA PHE A 155 -2.18 19.69 -23.69
C PHE A 155 -2.10 20.09 -25.17
N GLU A 156 -2.01 19.11 -26.08
CA GLU A 156 -2.00 19.37 -27.52
C GLU A 156 -3.35 19.94 -28.01
N LYS A 157 -4.46 19.50 -27.41
CA LYS A 157 -5.84 19.90 -27.79
C LYS A 157 -6.27 21.28 -27.28
N VAL A 158 -5.74 21.74 -26.14
CA VAL A 158 -6.15 23.02 -25.56
C VAL A 158 -5.64 24.21 -26.38
N THR A 159 -6.38 25.31 -26.34
CA THR A 159 -6.00 26.54 -27.05
C THR A 159 -4.79 27.20 -26.40
N ASN A 160 -4.05 28.04 -27.13
CA ASN A 160 -2.93 28.79 -26.56
C ASN A 160 -3.35 29.67 -25.36
N ALA A 161 -4.58 30.19 -25.36
CA ALA A 161 -5.11 30.97 -24.24
C ALA A 161 -5.26 30.13 -22.96
N GLU A 162 -5.52 28.84 -23.08
CA GLU A 162 -5.73 27.91 -21.96
C GLU A 162 -4.43 27.25 -21.50
N LYS A 163 -3.40 27.16 -22.36
CA LYS A 163 -2.15 26.42 -22.07
C LYS A 163 -1.43 26.92 -20.82
N SER A 164 -1.43 28.23 -20.56
CA SER A 164 -0.81 28.79 -19.34
C SER A 164 -1.51 28.29 -18.07
N SER A 165 -2.84 28.35 -18.03
CA SER A 165 -3.64 27.83 -16.91
C SER A 165 -3.54 26.31 -16.79
N PHE A 166 -3.47 25.60 -17.91
CA PHE A 166 -3.27 24.15 -17.92
C PHE A 166 -1.97 23.77 -17.23
N VAL A 167 -0.86 24.41 -17.61
CA VAL A 167 0.46 24.15 -17.02
C VAL A 167 0.49 24.50 -15.53
N ASP A 168 -0.10 25.63 -15.12
CA ASP A 168 -0.16 26.04 -13.72
C ASP A 168 -0.99 25.08 -12.86
N TYR A 169 -2.17 24.66 -13.32
CA TYR A 169 -2.98 23.69 -12.59
C TYR A 169 -2.32 22.31 -12.51
N PHE A 170 -1.69 21.86 -13.59
CA PHE A 170 -0.93 20.61 -13.57
C PHE A 170 0.20 20.68 -12.54
N LYS A 171 0.98 21.76 -12.55
CA LYS A 171 2.05 22.01 -11.59
C LYS A 171 1.53 21.91 -10.16
N ARG A 172 0.57 22.76 -9.78
CA ARG A 172 0.07 22.84 -8.40
C ARG A 172 -0.49 21.51 -7.90
N MET A 173 -1.24 20.82 -8.75
CA MET A 173 -1.82 19.52 -8.40
C MET A 173 -0.73 18.49 -8.07
N TRP A 174 0.30 18.36 -8.92
CA TRP A 174 1.33 17.35 -8.71
C TRP A 174 2.34 17.71 -7.61
N GLN A 175 2.67 19.00 -7.44
CA GLN A 175 3.49 19.45 -6.31
C GLN A 175 2.88 19.03 -4.97
N VAL A 176 1.55 19.17 -4.83
CA VAL A 176 0.83 18.74 -3.63
C VAL A 176 0.84 17.21 -3.50
N ASN A 177 0.50 16.48 -4.57
CA ASN A 177 0.40 15.01 -4.51
C ASN A 177 1.73 14.33 -4.19
N ILE A 178 2.84 14.78 -4.80
CA ILE A 178 4.20 14.25 -4.53
C ILE A 178 4.57 14.36 -3.04
N CYS A 179 4.08 15.40 -2.36
CA CYS A 179 4.35 15.61 -0.94
C CYS A 179 3.41 14.84 0.01
N THR A 180 2.40 14.13 -0.51
CA THR A 180 1.49 13.35 0.34
C THR A 180 2.09 12.01 0.74
N GLN A 181 1.76 11.53 1.94
CA GLN A 181 2.30 10.27 2.49
C GLN A 181 1.89 9.03 1.67
N ASP A 182 0.73 9.08 1.03
CA ASP A 182 0.22 7.95 0.23
C ASP A 182 0.84 7.90 -1.18
N TYR A 183 1.66 8.89 -1.56
CA TYR A 183 2.32 8.91 -2.86
C TYR A 183 3.40 7.82 -2.91
N LYS A 184 3.31 6.95 -3.92
CA LYS A 184 4.20 5.80 -4.17
C LYS A 184 5.55 6.27 -4.73
N ILE A 185 6.23 7.13 -3.98
CA ILE A 185 7.49 7.79 -4.34
C ILE A 185 8.64 6.83 -4.62
N LYS A 186 8.60 5.62 -4.04
CA LYS A 186 9.61 4.57 -4.22
C LYS A 186 9.48 3.86 -5.57
N LEU A 187 8.35 4.00 -6.27
CA LEU A 187 8.18 3.43 -7.60
C LEU A 187 8.87 4.33 -8.66
N PRO A 188 9.30 3.74 -9.80
CA PRO A 188 9.91 4.51 -10.89
C PRO A 188 9.03 5.67 -11.38
N GLU A 189 9.67 6.79 -11.74
CA GLU A 189 9.05 8.02 -12.26
C GLU A 189 8.54 7.91 -13.72
N GLU A 190 7.96 6.77 -14.09
CA GLU A 190 7.62 6.45 -15.48
C GLU A 190 6.57 7.40 -16.08
N GLY A 191 5.63 7.91 -15.28
CA GLY A 191 4.62 8.86 -15.76
C GLY A 191 5.21 10.21 -16.16
N PHE A 192 5.99 10.85 -15.29
CA PHE A 192 6.59 12.15 -15.62
C PHE A 192 7.61 12.05 -16.77
N GLN A 193 8.40 10.97 -16.82
CA GLN A 193 9.32 10.74 -17.93
C GLN A 193 8.58 10.49 -19.25
N THR A 194 7.47 9.76 -19.21
CA THR A 194 6.60 9.57 -20.38
C THR A 194 6.02 10.90 -20.85
N LEU A 195 5.49 11.71 -19.94
CA LEU A 195 4.96 13.03 -20.26
C LEU A 195 6.03 13.93 -20.86
N LYS A 196 7.23 13.97 -20.28
CA LYS A 196 8.39 14.73 -20.81
C LYS A 196 8.68 14.36 -22.25
N ARG A 197 8.78 13.06 -22.54
CA ARG A 197 9.01 12.54 -23.90
C ARG A 197 7.90 12.97 -24.86
N ARG A 198 6.62 12.88 -24.46
CA ARG A 198 5.49 13.27 -25.30
C ARG A 198 5.47 14.79 -25.56
N VAL A 199 5.77 15.61 -24.56
CA VAL A 199 5.84 17.07 -24.73
C VAL A 199 7.02 17.49 -25.61
N LEU A 200 8.16 16.79 -25.56
CA LEU A 200 9.26 16.99 -26.51
C LEU A 200 8.83 16.72 -27.96
N GLN A 201 8.03 15.68 -28.21
CA GLN A 201 7.47 15.42 -29.54
C GLN A 201 6.54 16.57 -30.00
N ILE A 202 5.71 17.11 -29.10
CA ILE A 202 4.86 18.26 -29.38
C ILE A 202 5.72 19.50 -29.70
N LEU A 203 6.81 19.71 -28.97
CA LEU A 203 7.76 20.79 -29.20
C LEU A 203 8.41 20.70 -30.58
N ASP A 204 8.89 19.52 -30.97
CA ASP A 204 9.49 19.30 -32.29
C ASP A 204 8.48 19.57 -33.42
N LYS A 205 7.23 19.13 -33.24
CA LYS A 205 6.13 19.44 -34.17
C LYS A 205 5.90 20.95 -34.27
N CYS A 206 5.86 21.67 -33.16
CA CYS A 206 5.69 23.13 -33.16
C CYS A 206 6.80 23.83 -33.95
N ARG A 207 8.04 23.34 -33.87
CA ARG A 207 9.19 23.90 -34.61
C ARG A 207 9.08 23.63 -36.11
N VAL A 208 8.75 22.40 -36.49
CA VAL A 208 8.55 22.02 -37.91
C VAL A 208 7.42 22.84 -38.53
N GLU A 209 6.32 23.04 -37.80
CA GLU A 209 5.16 23.80 -38.26
C GLU A 209 5.30 25.32 -38.06
N SER A 210 6.41 25.80 -37.50
CA SER A 210 6.67 27.22 -37.21
C SER A 210 5.57 27.88 -36.36
N LEU A 211 5.23 27.24 -35.23
CA LEU A 211 4.21 27.68 -34.27
C LEU A 211 4.84 28.27 -32.99
N PRO A 212 5.35 29.52 -33.01
CA PRO A 212 6.19 30.07 -31.93
C PRO A 212 5.47 30.18 -30.58
N ILE A 213 4.16 30.47 -30.58
CA ILE A 213 3.37 30.58 -29.34
C ILE A 213 3.20 29.21 -28.69
N SER A 214 2.87 28.18 -29.48
CA SER A 214 2.74 26.82 -28.97
C SER A 214 4.08 26.24 -28.52
N GLU A 215 5.17 26.58 -29.23
CA GLU A 215 6.53 26.26 -28.80
C GLU A 215 6.86 26.87 -27.43
N ALA A 216 6.56 28.15 -27.21
CA ALA A 216 6.79 28.80 -25.92
C ALA A 216 6.03 28.08 -24.78
N HIS A 217 4.77 27.68 -25.01
CA HIS A 217 4.01 26.91 -24.03
C HIS A 217 4.58 25.51 -23.80
N ALA A 218 5.02 24.81 -24.84
CA ALA A 218 5.63 23.48 -24.70
C ALA A 218 6.93 23.55 -23.88
N ASN A 219 7.78 24.56 -24.12
CA ASN A 219 8.97 24.82 -23.31
C ASN A 219 8.62 25.10 -21.84
N SER A 220 7.62 25.96 -21.58
CA SER A 220 7.15 26.23 -20.22
C SER A 220 6.63 24.97 -19.53
N PHE A 221 5.95 24.08 -20.27
CA PHE A 221 5.47 22.83 -19.71
C PHE A 221 6.63 21.86 -19.39
N LEU A 222 7.64 21.78 -20.26
CA LEU A 222 8.84 20.97 -20.01
C LEU A 222 9.58 21.42 -18.75
N GLU A 223 9.72 22.73 -18.53
CA GLU A 223 10.33 23.26 -17.31
C GLU A 223 9.55 22.83 -16.05
N VAL A 224 8.22 22.85 -16.10
CA VAL A 224 7.39 22.35 -15.00
C VAL A 224 7.60 20.86 -14.76
N ILE A 225 7.65 20.05 -15.83
CA ILE A 225 7.85 18.60 -15.71
C ILE A 225 9.23 18.29 -15.13
N ASP A 226 10.27 18.98 -15.58
CA ASP A 226 11.63 18.81 -15.05
C ASP A 226 11.73 19.17 -13.57
N ASN A 227 11.07 20.25 -13.15
CA ASN A 227 10.98 20.62 -11.75
C ASN A 227 10.27 19.55 -10.91
N LEU A 228 9.14 19.00 -11.39
CA LEU A 228 8.40 17.94 -10.68
C LEU A 228 9.23 16.65 -10.55
N ILE A 229 10.00 16.29 -11.58
CA ILE A 229 10.94 15.15 -11.54
C ILE A 229 12.02 15.38 -10.46
N VAL A 230 12.58 16.59 -10.39
CA VAL A 230 13.56 16.95 -9.37
C VAL A 230 12.95 16.90 -7.96
N GLU A 231 11.76 17.47 -7.78
CA GLU A 231 11.02 17.42 -6.51
C GLU A 231 10.76 15.97 -6.06
N GLN A 232 10.35 15.10 -6.99
CA GLN A 232 10.14 13.68 -6.72
C GLN A 232 11.42 12.99 -6.22
N LYS A 233 12.55 13.24 -6.88
CA LYS A 233 13.85 12.69 -6.49
C LYS A 233 14.32 13.20 -5.13
N GLN A 234 14.14 14.49 -4.87
CA GLN A 234 14.46 15.09 -3.58
C GLN A 234 13.64 14.45 -2.46
N LYS A 235 12.33 14.27 -2.66
CA LYS A 235 11.46 13.61 -1.67
C LYS A 235 11.84 12.15 -1.44
N LEU A 236 12.20 11.41 -2.48
CA LEU A 236 12.72 10.05 -2.33
C LEU A 236 13.98 10.03 -1.45
N GLN A 237 14.93 10.93 -1.71
CA GLN A 237 16.16 11.04 -0.92
C GLN A 237 15.89 11.42 0.53
N GLU A 238 14.98 12.35 0.79
CA GLU A 238 14.56 12.74 2.15
C GLU A 238 14.01 11.53 2.93
N ILE A 239 13.18 10.69 2.29
CA ILE A 239 12.62 9.49 2.90
C ILE A 239 13.71 8.45 3.18
N GLN A 240 14.62 8.23 2.23
CA GLN A 240 15.72 7.29 2.41
C GLN A 240 16.67 7.72 3.54
N ASN A 241 17.00 9.01 3.63
CA ASN A 241 17.83 9.55 4.70
C ASN A 241 17.16 9.37 6.07
N LYS A 242 15.85 9.61 6.16
CA LYS A 242 15.10 9.43 7.39
C LYS A 242 15.03 7.96 7.82
N GLU A 243 14.79 7.05 6.87
CA GLU A 243 14.81 5.60 7.13
C GLU A 243 16.19 5.11 7.61
N GLU A 244 17.25 5.67 7.05
CA GLU A 244 18.63 5.42 7.48
C GLU A 244 18.89 5.92 8.91
N GLU A 245 18.52 7.15 9.21
CA GLU A 245 18.66 7.73 10.56
C GLU A 245 17.88 6.93 11.61
N ASP A 246 16.65 6.52 11.29
CA ASP A 246 15.80 5.73 12.19
C ASP A 246 16.40 4.33 12.41
N ARG A 247 17.04 3.73 11.39
CA ARG A 247 17.76 2.45 11.53
C ARG A 247 18.97 2.58 12.45
N ILE A 248 19.81 3.60 12.26
CA ILE A 248 20.98 3.85 13.10
C ILE A 248 20.57 4.03 14.56
N LYS A 249 19.53 4.84 14.83
CA LYS A 249 19.01 5.04 16.19
C LYS A 249 18.50 3.74 16.83
N ALA A 250 17.84 2.88 16.04
CA ALA A 250 17.36 1.58 16.52
C ALA A 250 18.53 0.64 16.87
N GLU A 251 19.58 0.62 16.05
CA GLU A 251 20.80 -0.16 16.29
C GLU A 251 21.57 0.33 17.54
N GLU A 252 21.74 1.65 17.70
CA GLU A 252 22.36 2.24 18.89
C GLU A 252 21.58 1.91 20.16
N LYS A 253 20.24 2.00 20.10
CA LYS A 253 19.36 1.63 21.21
C LYS A 253 19.50 0.16 21.58
N ALA A 254 19.48 -0.74 20.59
CA ALA A 254 19.64 -2.18 20.82
C ALA A 254 21.02 -2.53 21.41
N LEU A 255 22.06 -1.82 21.00
CA LEU A 255 23.40 -1.99 21.57
C LEU A 255 23.47 -1.52 23.03
N ALA A 256 22.87 -0.38 23.35
CA ALA A 256 22.80 0.14 24.72
C ALA A 256 22.02 -0.82 25.64
N GLU A 257 20.85 -1.29 25.20
CA GLU A 257 20.04 -2.27 25.94
C GLU A 257 20.82 -3.59 26.19
N LYS A 258 21.62 -4.04 25.21
CA LYS A 258 22.47 -5.21 25.37
C LYS A 258 23.60 -4.98 26.39
N GLN A 259 24.25 -3.81 26.36
CA GLN A 259 25.30 -3.46 27.31
C GLN A 259 24.76 -3.34 28.74
N GLU A 260 23.60 -2.71 28.92
CA GLU A 260 22.92 -2.63 30.22
C GLU A 260 22.54 -4.01 30.75
N ALA A 261 22.01 -4.90 29.90
CA ALA A 261 21.69 -6.28 30.28
C ALA A 261 22.94 -7.10 30.66
N GLU A 262 24.07 -6.92 29.97
CA GLU A 262 25.34 -7.56 30.33
C GLU A 262 25.90 -7.02 31.66
N GLN A 263 25.78 -5.71 31.91
CA GLN A 263 26.24 -5.10 33.15
C GLN A 263 25.37 -5.49 34.34
N ALA A 264 24.04 -5.58 34.17
CA ALA A 264 23.12 -6.06 35.19
C ALA A 264 23.43 -7.53 35.58
N LYS A 265 23.66 -8.40 34.60
CA LYS A 265 24.05 -9.80 34.85
C LYS A 265 25.37 -9.91 35.62
N LYS A 266 26.36 -9.08 35.29
CA LYS A 266 27.63 -9.05 36.04
C LYS A 266 27.40 -8.63 37.49
N SER A 267 26.62 -7.57 37.73
CA SER A 267 26.28 -7.11 39.08
C SER A 267 25.56 -8.20 39.88
N GLU A 268 24.59 -8.90 39.29
CA GLU A 268 23.89 -10.00 39.96
C GLU A 268 24.83 -11.16 40.32
N ILE A 269 25.79 -11.49 39.44
CA ILE A 269 26.79 -12.52 39.72
C ILE A 269 27.71 -12.06 40.87
N ASP A 270 28.17 -10.81 40.85
CA ASP A 270 29.03 -10.25 41.90
C ASP A 270 28.30 -10.26 43.26
N ASP A 271 27.03 -9.85 43.32
CA ASP A 271 26.20 -9.89 44.53
C ASP A 271 26.04 -11.33 45.08
N VAL A 272 25.86 -12.31 44.20
CA VAL A 272 25.77 -13.73 44.58
C VAL A 272 27.09 -14.26 45.13
N ILE A 273 28.22 -13.88 44.52
CA ILE A 273 29.56 -14.27 44.98
C ILE A 273 29.84 -13.66 46.36
N GLU A 274 29.58 -12.37 46.57
CA GLU A 274 29.76 -11.71 47.87
C GLU A 274 28.95 -12.41 48.97
N LYS A 275 27.69 -12.76 48.66
CA LYS A 275 26.84 -13.48 49.60
C LYS A 275 27.39 -14.86 49.94
N MET A 276 27.83 -15.65 48.95
CA MET A 276 28.42 -16.98 49.18
C MET A 276 29.69 -16.91 50.04
N LEU A 277 30.54 -15.90 49.82
CA LEU A 277 31.73 -15.67 50.65
C LEU A 277 31.35 -15.29 52.09
N SER A 278 30.32 -14.46 52.28
CA SER A 278 29.83 -14.07 53.62
C SER A 278 29.21 -15.24 54.40
N ASP A 279 28.61 -16.20 53.68
CA ASP A 279 28.04 -17.43 54.24
C ASP A 279 29.11 -18.50 54.54
N GLY A 280 30.39 -18.20 54.28
CA GLY A 280 31.53 -19.06 54.62
C GLY A 280 31.90 -20.13 53.59
N VAL A 281 31.41 -20.01 52.35
CA VAL A 281 31.79 -20.90 51.24
C VAL A 281 33.23 -20.58 50.80
N SER A 282 34.08 -21.60 50.64
CA SER A 282 35.47 -21.43 50.18
C SER A 282 35.52 -20.87 48.75
N ALA A 283 36.48 -19.97 48.49
CA ALA A 283 36.72 -19.41 47.15
C ALA A 283 36.97 -20.50 46.08
N ASP A 284 37.60 -21.62 46.47
CA ASP A 284 37.87 -22.75 45.58
C ASP A 284 36.58 -23.47 45.14
N ASP A 285 35.59 -23.57 46.03
CA ASP A 285 34.30 -24.21 45.75
C ASP A 285 33.39 -23.32 44.87
N ILE A 286 33.50 -22.00 45.01
CA ILE A 286 32.80 -21.03 44.14
C ILE A 286 33.39 -21.09 42.72
N LEU A 287 34.73 -21.12 42.61
CA LEU A 287 35.45 -21.25 41.33
C LEU A 287 35.12 -22.57 40.60
N ALA A 288 34.88 -23.66 41.33
CA ALA A 288 34.47 -24.94 40.76
C ALA A 288 33.04 -24.92 40.19
N LYS A 289 32.15 -24.08 40.73
CA LYS A 289 30.75 -23.92 40.28
C LYS A 289 30.56 -22.91 39.15
N LEU A 290 31.51 -21.99 38.96
CA LEU A 290 31.50 -20.97 37.90
C LEU A 290 32.12 -21.45 36.57
N LYS A 291 32.82 -22.58 36.57
CA LYS A 291 33.32 -23.26 35.37
C LYS A 291 32.24 -24.10 34.70
#